data_AF-A0A7W0SL14-F1
#
_entry.id   AF-A0A7W0SL14-F1
#
_cell.length_a   1.000
_cell.length_b   1.000
_cell.length_c   1.000
_cell.angle_alpha   90.00
_cell.angle_beta   90.00
_cell.angle_gamma   90.00
#
_symmetry.space_group_name_H-M   'P 1'
#
loop_
_entity.id
_entity.type
_entity.pdbx_description
1 polymer ?
#
loop_
_entity_poly.entity_id
_entity_poly.type
_entity_poly.pdbx_seq_one_letter_code
_entity_poly.pdbx_strand_id
1 'polypeptide(L)'
;MNRVLVSLNSASFKGGGIFNQGFPSPRITNSTITNNTAAIGGAIHNSGSLLLANDTISNNTATEAATSIFSESGSINVLNTIIGRDAQSAIASLSGSFTSGGNNIVTDSRNSTGFMNGVNNDQVSENNAIDPLLGTLANNGGHTDTRALLTGSPAIDAGNDCVLTASCQTAPALFGLSSDQRGRYQRKVGNAVDVGAFEAGAMPLESIISFGMVPRPGSPAFFSGAIAELTSVTTNEKVYSAVNPFGAVRFQNIAADFYIFQIKGKRAGISAGPFPFDFDELPIVAPTGQFNPTENLSGFRFIIDWSKSGSR
;
A
#
# COMPACT_ATOMS: atom_id res chain seq x y z
N MET A 1 -3.16 3.47 -6.84
CA MET A 1 -3.21 3.69 -5.38
C MET A 1 -2.61 2.45 -4.75
N ASN A 2 -1.66 2.58 -3.82
CA ASN A 2 -0.94 1.45 -3.24
C ASN A 2 -0.62 1.76 -1.78
N ARG A 3 -0.77 0.80 -0.85
CA ARG A 3 -0.43 0.97 0.58
C ARG A 3 -1.10 2.16 1.28
N VAL A 4 -2.39 2.39 0.99
CA VAL A 4 -3.16 3.52 1.53
C VAL A 4 -4.26 3.11 2.49
N LEU A 5 -4.66 4.05 3.33
CA LEU A 5 -5.92 4.02 4.08
C LEU A 5 -6.90 5.04 3.49
N VAL A 6 -8.09 4.59 3.10
CA VAL A 6 -9.22 5.46 2.75
C VAL A 6 -10.33 5.20 3.77
N SER A 7 -10.53 6.14 4.69
CA SER A 7 -11.49 5.95 5.78
C SER A 7 -12.17 7.22 6.25
N LEU A 8 -13.35 7.06 6.87
CA LEU A 8 -14.14 8.13 7.49
C LEU A 8 -14.64 9.20 6.51
N ASN A 9 -14.66 8.90 5.21
CA ASN A 9 -15.21 9.77 4.18
C ASN A 9 -16.72 9.57 4.07
N SER A 10 -17.44 10.64 3.74
CA SER A 10 -18.90 10.63 3.57
C SER A 10 -19.29 11.40 2.31
N ALA A 11 -20.04 10.75 1.41
CA ALA A 11 -20.63 11.37 0.23
C ALA A 11 -22.17 11.34 0.31
N SER A 12 -22.85 12.35 -0.22
CA SER A 12 -24.33 12.38 -0.25
C SER A 12 -24.94 11.46 -1.31
N PHE A 13 -24.15 10.95 -2.26
CA PHE A 13 -24.65 10.14 -3.37
C PHE A 13 -23.73 8.96 -3.70
N LYS A 14 -22.67 9.13 -4.48
CA LYS A 14 -21.85 8.04 -5.02
C LYS A 14 -20.44 7.99 -4.43
N GLY A 15 -19.99 6.80 -4.03
CA GLY A 15 -18.59 6.48 -3.79
C GLY A 15 -18.02 7.16 -2.56
N GLY A 16 -18.37 6.67 -1.37
CA GLY A 16 -18.08 7.35 -0.11
C GLY A 16 -16.60 7.59 0.13
N GLY A 17 -15.75 6.60 -0.18
CA GLY A 17 -14.30 6.75 -0.23
C GLY A 17 -13.76 7.05 -1.63
N ILE A 18 -14.27 6.37 -2.67
CA ILE A 18 -13.78 6.48 -4.05
C ILE A 18 -14.95 6.47 -5.05
N PHE A 19 -14.97 7.44 -5.96
CA PHE A 19 -15.86 7.47 -7.12
C PHE A 19 -15.05 7.40 -8.43
N ASN A 20 -15.09 6.26 -9.10
CA ASN A 20 -14.44 6.04 -10.39
C ASN A 20 -15.43 6.26 -11.55
N GLN A 21 -15.30 7.38 -12.27
CA GLN A 21 -16.17 7.71 -13.42
C GLN A 21 -15.68 7.20 -14.79
N GLY A 22 -14.45 6.70 -14.90
CA GLY A 22 -13.88 6.32 -16.20
C GLY A 22 -12.36 6.40 -16.27
N PHE A 23 -11.83 6.45 -17.49
CA PHE A 23 -10.39 6.32 -17.77
C PHE A 23 -9.52 7.44 -17.12
N PRO A 24 -8.26 7.13 -16.75
CA PRO A 24 -7.58 5.83 -16.86
C PRO A 24 -8.09 4.82 -15.82
N SER A 25 -7.90 3.51 -16.06
CA SER A 25 -8.35 2.45 -15.15
C SER A 25 -7.55 2.47 -13.84
N PRO A 26 -8.10 2.92 -12.68
CA PRO A 26 -7.39 2.82 -11.41
C PRO A 26 -7.01 1.37 -11.07
N ARG A 27 -5.79 1.23 -10.57
CA ARG A 27 -5.34 0.06 -9.82
C ARG A 27 -5.27 0.46 -8.34
N ILE A 28 -5.89 -0.33 -7.49
CA ILE A 28 -5.75 -0.26 -6.03
C ILE A 28 -5.08 -1.56 -5.60
N THR A 29 -4.07 -1.46 -4.74
CA THR A 29 -3.32 -2.62 -4.23
C THR A 29 -2.90 -2.42 -2.78
N ASN A 30 -2.80 -3.49 -1.98
CA ASN A 30 -2.33 -3.43 -0.59
C ASN A 30 -3.01 -2.33 0.24
N SER A 31 -4.32 -2.07 0.05
CA SER A 31 -4.99 -0.90 0.61
C SER A 31 -6.16 -1.25 1.51
N THR A 32 -6.33 -0.50 2.61
CA THR A 32 -7.51 -0.60 3.47
C THR A 32 -8.51 0.50 3.11
N ILE A 33 -9.75 0.12 2.79
CA ILE A 33 -10.86 1.06 2.51
C ILE A 33 -11.99 0.75 3.50
N THR A 34 -12.15 1.57 4.53
CA THR A 34 -12.98 1.21 5.70
C THR A 34 -13.70 2.39 6.35
N ASN A 35 -14.86 2.15 6.95
CA ASN A 35 -15.65 3.19 7.63
C ASN A 35 -16.05 4.38 6.72
N ASN A 36 -16.23 4.17 5.41
CA ASN A 36 -16.73 5.20 4.48
C ASN A 36 -18.25 5.05 4.28
N THR A 37 -18.94 6.15 3.98
CA THR A 37 -20.41 6.19 3.84
C THR A 37 -20.85 6.90 2.56
N ALA A 38 -21.86 6.35 1.87
CA ALA A 38 -22.54 7.00 0.75
C ALA A 38 -24.02 6.58 0.65
N ALA A 39 -24.75 7.08 -0.35
CA ALA A 39 -26.03 6.46 -0.73
C ALA A 39 -25.77 5.16 -1.53
N ILE A 40 -24.87 5.24 -2.52
CA ILE A 40 -24.54 4.18 -3.47
C ILE A 40 -23.03 3.94 -3.48
N GLY A 41 -22.60 2.72 -3.17
CA GLY A 41 -21.19 2.33 -3.09
C GLY A 41 -20.50 3.00 -1.90
N GLY A 42 -20.79 2.51 -0.69
CA GLY A 42 -20.31 3.13 0.55
C GLY A 42 -18.79 3.29 0.62
N ALA A 43 -18.04 2.30 0.12
CA ALA A 43 -16.61 2.40 -0.12
C ALA A 43 -16.33 2.96 -1.52
N ILE A 44 -16.77 2.24 -2.55
CA ILE A 44 -16.43 2.49 -3.95
C ILE A 44 -17.70 2.52 -4.80
N HIS A 45 -17.84 3.57 -5.60
CA HIS A 45 -18.73 3.57 -6.76
C HIS A 45 -17.91 3.50 -8.04
N ASN A 46 -18.23 2.57 -8.93
CA ASN A 46 -17.49 2.34 -10.17
C ASN A 46 -18.42 2.41 -11.40
N SER A 47 -18.09 3.31 -12.33
CA SER A 47 -18.67 3.45 -13.68
C SER A 47 -17.60 3.25 -14.77
N GLY A 48 -16.44 2.70 -14.40
CA GLY A 48 -15.24 2.56 -15.25
C GLY A 48 -14.57 1.20 -15.12
N SER A 49 -13.29 1.11 -15.46
CA SER A 49 -12.48 -0.09 -15.23
C SER A 49 -11.65 0.06 -13.96
N LEU A 50 -11.71 -0.93 -13.07
CA LEU A 50 -11.03 -0.96 -11.78
C LEU A 50 -10.33 -2.31 -11.60
N LEU A 51 -9.12 -2.29 -11.04
CA LEU A 51 -8.41 -3.48 -10.57
C LEU A 51 -8.14 -3.33 -9.08
N LEU A 52 -8.57 -4.32 -8.30
CA LEU A 52 -8.33 -4.48 -6.87
C LEU A 52 -7.45 -5.72 -6.68
N ALA A 53 -6.38 -5.59 -5.90
CA ALA A 53 -5.53 -6.74 -5.59
C ALA A 53 -4.89 -6.64 -4.20
N ASN A 54 -5.13 -7.64 -3.37
CA ASN A 54 -4.67 -7.65 -1.98
C ASN A 54 -5.18 -6.43 -1.19
N ASP A 55 -6.46 -6.08 -1.34
CA ASP A 55 -7.09 -4.97 -0.61
C ASP A 55 -8.03 -5.47 0.51
N THR A 56 -8.29 -4.64 1.52
CA THR A 56 -9.25 -4.90 2.60
C THR A 56 -10.33 -3.84 2.61
N ILE A 57 -11.51 -4.18 2.11
CA ILE A 57 -12.66 -3.27 1.96
C ILE A 57 -13.75 -3.72 2.95
N SER A 58 -13.90 -3.03 4.09
CA SER A 58 -14.79 -3.48 5.18
C SER A 58 -15.32 -2.37 6.09
N ASN A 59 -16.40 -2.62 6.84
CA ASN A 59 -17.09 -1.64 7.68
C ASN A 59 -17.55 -0.38 6.91
N ASN A 60 -17.81 -0.47 5.60
CA ASN A 60 -18.37 0.64 4.84
C ASN A 60 -19.91 0.58 4.92
N THR A 61 -20.58 1.71 4.69
CA THR A 61 -22.04 1.82 4.84
C THR A 61 -22.66 2.49 3.62
N ALA A 62 -23.81 1.97 3.17
CA ALA A 62 -24.64 2.59 2.14
C ALA A 62 -26.08 2.67 2.61
N THR A 63 -26.83 3.68 2.16
CA THR A 63 -28.27 3.84 2.46
C THR A 63 -29.20 3.37 1.34
N GLU A 64 -28.68 3.16 0.12
CA GLU A 64 -29.48 2.73 -1.04
C GLU A 64 -28.93 1.45 -1.68
N ALA A 65 -27.65 1.41 -2.08
CA ALA A 65 -27.09 0.25 -2.78
C ALA A 65 -25.59 0.03 -2.54
N ALA A 66 -25.23 -1.24 -2.28
CA ALA A 66 -23.89 -1.75 -1.96
C ALA A 66 -23.14 -1.02 -0.83
N THR A 67 -23.07 -1.62 0.36
CA THR A 67 -22.34 -1.05 1.50
C THR A 67 -20.85 -0.91 1.24
N SER A 68 -20.25 -1.81 0.45
CA SER A 68 -18.86 -1.70 -0.01
C SER A 68 -18.74 -1.21 -1.46
N ILE A 69 -19.08 -2.01 -2.48
CA ILE A 69 -18.81 -1.67 -3.90
C ILE A 69 -20.05 -1.75 -4.78
N PHE A 70 -20.39 -0.62 -5.41
CA PHE A 70 -21.39 -0.56 -6.48
C PHE A 70 -20.71 -0.49 -7.85
N SER A 71 -20.97 -1.49 -8.69
CA SER A 71 -20.56 -1.54 -10.10
C SER A 71 -21.74 -1.12 -10.98
N GLU A 72 -21.79 0.16 -11.35
CA GLU A 72 -22.83 0.73 -12.23
C GLU A 72 -22.60 0.33 -13.69
N SER A 73 -21.36 0.45 -14.14
CA SER A 73 -20.92 0.14 -15.49
C SER A 73 -19.39 -0.07 -15.52
N GLY A 74 -18.91 -0.69 -16.60
CA GLY A 74 -17.49 -1.01 -16.76
C GLY A 74 -17.11 -2.37 -16.18
N SER A 75 -15.89 -2.51 -15.66
CA SER A 75 -15.35 -3.79 -15.20
C SER A 75 -14.59 -3.66 -13.88
N ILE A 76 -14.78 -4.60 -12.96
CA ILE A 76 -14.03 -4.67 -11.71
C ILE A 76 -13.37 -6.04 -11.63
N ASN A 77 -12.03 -6.07 -11.70
CA ASN A 77 -11.25 -7.30 -11.53
C ASN A 77 -10.72 -7.34 -10.10
N VAL A 78 -10.86 -8.48 -9.42
CA VAL A 78 -10.60 -8.60 -7.98
C VAL A 78 -9.78 -9.86 -7.70
N LEU A 79 -8.63 -9.71 -7.05
CA LEU A 79 -7.71 -10.80 -6.70
C LEU A 79 -7.27 -10.70 -5.24
N ASN A 80 -7.16 -11.81 -4.52
CA ASN A 80 -6.63 -11.84 -3.14
C ASN A 80 -7.26 -10.79 -2.20
N THR A 81 -8.51 -10.36 -2.41
CA THR A 81 -9.09 -9.19 -1.74
C THR A 81 -10.18 -9.60 -0.76
N ILE A 82 -10.23 -8.96 0.41
CA ILE A 82 -11.34 -9.09 1.36
C ILE A 82 -12.36 -7.99 1.09
N ILE A 83 -13.63 -8.35 0.88
CA ILE A 83 -14.74 -7.42 0.72
C ILE A 83 -15.90 -7.79 1.65
N GLY A 84 -16.34 -6.81 2.44
CA GLY A 84 -17.50 -6.90 3.31
C GLY A 84 -17.13 -6.97 4.79
N ARG A 85 -17.85 -7.77 5.58
CA ARG A 85 -17.98 -7.63 7.03
C ARG A 85 -18.44 -6.19 7.39
N ASP A 86 -19.28 -5.65 6.51
CA ASP A 86 -20.07 -4.46 6.79
C ASP A 86 -21.15 -4.83 7.82
N ALA A 87 -21.65 -3.88 8.61
CA ALA A 87 -22.67 -4.16 9.64
C ALA A 87 -23.88 -4.88 9.01
N GLN A 88 -24.50 -5.82 9.74
CA GLN A 88 -25.61 -6.61 9.19
C GLN A 88 -26.73 -5.68 8.67
N SER A 89 -26.83 -5.65 7.34
CA SER A 89 -27.60 -4.66 6.59
C SER A 89 -28.53 -5.37 5.62
N ALA A 90 -29.68 -4.76 5.38
CA ALA A 90 -30.57 -5.14 4.28
C ALA A 90 -29.89 -4.94 2.91
N ILE A 91 -28.88 -4.07 2.84
CA ILE A 91 -28.07 -3.78 1.65
C ILE A 91 -26.82 -4.67 1.68
N ALA A 92 -26.57 -5.39 0.59
CA ALA A 92 -25.41 -6.27 0.45
C ALA A 92 -24.08 -5.51 0.35
N SER A 93 -22.94 -6.17 0.58
CA SER A 93 -21.62 -5.56 0.38
C SER A 93 -21.32 -5.21 -1.08
N LEU A 94 -21.82 -6.03 -2.02
CA LEU A 94 -21.59 -5.85 -3.45
C LEU A 94 -22.89 -5.68 -4.24
N SER A 95 -22.82 -4.90 -5.33
CA SER A 95 -23.87 -4.83 -6.36
C SER A 95 -23.27 -4.70 -7.76
N GLY A 96 -23.83 -5.42 -8.74
CA GLY A 96 -23.41 -5.38 -10.14
C GLY A 96 -22.39 -6.46 -10.53
N SER A 97 -21.73 -6.29 -11.67
CA SER A 97 -20.82 -7.32 -12.21
C SER A 97 -19.36 -7.12 -11.80
N PHE A 98 -18.72 -8.24 -11.46
CA PHE A 98 -17.31 -8.37 -11.12
C PHE A 98 -16.67 -9.48 -11.96
N THR A 99 -15.34 -9.50 -11.99
CA THR A 99 -14.53 -10.59 -12.52
C THR A 99 -13.59 -11.04 -11.41
N SER A 100 -13.79 -12.25 -10.89
CA SER A 100 -12.82 -12.82 -9.95
C SER A 100 -11.54 -13.25 -10.66
N GLY A 101 -10.41 -12.74 -10.17
CA GLY A 101 -9.08 -13.27 -10.44
C GLY A 101 -8.69 -14.44 -9.54
N GLY A 102 -9.51 -14.76 -8.54
CA GLY A 102 -9.35 -15.85 -7.58
C GLY A 102 -8.96 -15.41 -6.16
N ASN A 103 -9.06 -16.37 -5.23
CA ASN A 103 -8.59 -16.27 -3.85
C ASN A 103 -9.15 -15.07 -3.06
N ASN A 104 -10.37 -14.62 -3.37
CA ASN A 104 -11.02 -13.52 -2.66
C ASN A 104 -11.85 -14.02 -1.47
N ILE A 105 -12.10 -13.13 -0.48
CA ILE A 105 -13.11 -13.36 0.55
C ILE A 105 -14.20 -12.32 0.39
N VAL A 106 -15.39 -12.75 -0.01
CA VAL A 106 -16.57 -11.89 -0.18
C VAL A 106 -17.64 -12.34 0.80
N THR A 107 -17.83 -11.59 1.88
CA THR A 107 -18.72 -12.01 2.98
C THR A 107 -20.20 -11.87 2.63
N ASP A 108 -20.53 -10.99 1.68
CA ASP A 108 -21.91 -10.74 1.26
C ASP A 108 -22.05 -10.38 -0.23
N SER A 109 -22.26 -11.40 -1.06
CA SER A 109 -22.34 -11.30 -2.52
C SER A 109 -23.76 -11.15 -3.10
N ARG A 110 -24.81 -11.02 -2.27
CA ARG A 110 -26.24 -11.20 -2.66
C ARG A 110 -26.70 -10.51 -3.96
N ASN A 111 -26.19 -9.32 -4.28
CA ASN A 111 -26.58 -8.55 -5.47
C ASN A 111 -25.48 -8.47 -6.55
N SER A 112 -24.51 -9.39 -6.53
CA SER A 112 -23.34 -9.38 -7.41
C SER A 112 -23.21 -10.62 -8.29
N THR A 113 -22.54 -10.47 -9.43
CA THR A 113 -22.14 -11.59 -10.30
C THR A 113 -20.62 -11.66 -10.43
N GLY A 114 -20.09 -12.84 -10.74
CA GLY A 114 -18.66 -13.07 -10.98
C GLY A 114 -17.88 -13.66 -9.80
N PHE A 115 -18.54 -13.85 -8.65
CA PHE A 115 -18.05 -14.59 -7.49
C PHE A 115 -18.91 -15.84 -7.28
N MET A 116 -18.28 -16.97 -6.93
CA MET A 116 -18.97 -18.22 -6.57
C MET A 116 -18.11 -18.99 -5.56
N ASN A 117 -18.72 -19.44 -4.46
CA ASN A 117 -17.99 -20.08 -3.37
C ASN A 117 -17.27 -21.36 -3.86
N GLY A 118 -15.98 -21.48 -3.56
CA GLY A 118 -15.13 -22.61 -3.97
C GLY A 118 -14.66 -22.58 -5.43
N VAL A 119 -15.09 -21.61 -6.24
CA VAL A 119 -14.58 -21.40 -7.62
C VAL A 119 -13.40 -20.44 -7.56
N ASN A 120 -12.32 -20.74 -8.29
CA ASN A 120 -11.07 -19.97 -8.26
C ASN A 120 -10.48 -19.75 -6.84
N ASN A 121 -10.78 -20.65 -5.89
CA ASN A 121 -10.50 -20.51 -4.46
C ASN A 121 -11.15 -19.29 -3.77
N ASP A 122 -12.17 -18.68 -4.36
CA ASP A 122 -12.94 -17.64 -3.69
C ASP A 122 -13.76 -18.24 -2.54
N GLN A 123 -13.72 -17.59 -1.39
CA GLN A 123 -14.57 -17.87 -0.23
C GLN A 123 -15.71 -16.85 -0.24
N VAL A 124 -16.91 -17.30 -0.58
CA VAL A 124 -18.04 -16.41 -0.88
C VAL A 124 -19.24 -16.80 -0.01
N SER A 125 -19.84 -15.81 0.64
CA SER A 125 -21.08 -15.99 1.37
C SER A 125 -22.08 -14.86 1.12
N GLU A 126 -23.29 -15.07 1.61
CA GLU A 126 -24.34 -14.07 1.70
C GLU A 126 -24.53 -13.65 3.17
N ASN A 127 -25.04 -12.44 3.40
CA ASN A 127 -25.43 -11.94 4.72
C ASN A 127 -24.30 -11.95 5.78
N ASN A 128 -23.02 -11.89 5.38
CA ASN A 128 -21.85 -12.01 6.26
C ASN A 128 -21.75 -13.36 7.00
N ALA A 129 -22.13 -14.48 6.37
CA ALA A 129 -22.02 -15.80 7.00
C ALA A 129 -20.56 -16.30 7.16
N ILE A 130 -19.60 -15.76 6.38
CA ILE A 130 -18.16 -15.91 6.61
C ILE A 130 -17.66 -14.62 7.30
N ASP A 131 -16.97 -14.76 8.43
CA ASP A 131 -16.21 -13.67 9.06
C ASP A 131 -14.73 -13.79 8.67
N PRO A 132 -14.12 -12.78 8.00
CA PRO A 132 -12.69 -12.73 7.76
C PRO A 132 -11.85 -12.53 9.03
N LEU A 133 -12.48 -12.37 10.20
CA LEU A 133 -11.85 -12.18 11.51
C LEU A 133 -10.85 -11.02 11.50
N LEU A 134 -11.31 -9.87 11.00
CA LEU A 134 -10.56 -8.62 10.95
C LEU A 134 -10.63 -7.86 12.29
N GLY A 135 -9.48 -7.48 12.81
CA GLY A 135 -9.36 -6.61 13.98
C GLY A 135 -9.96 -5.21 13.77
N THR A 136 -9.85 -4.38 14.80
CA THR A 136 -10.14 -2.94 14.71
C THR A 136 -9.18 -2.27 13.72
N LEU A 137 -9.61 -1.15 13.13
CA LEU A 137 -8.66 -0.25 12.45
C LEU A 137 -7.74 0.32 13.53
N ALA A 138 -6.43 0.08 13.40
CA ALA A 138 -5.44 0.46 14.40
C ALA A 138 -4.04 0.55 13.78
N ASN A 139 -3.12 1.20 14.50
CA ASN A 139 -1.70 1.16 14.19
C ASN A 139 -1.14 -0.23 14.49
N ASN A 140 -0.98 -1.05 13.46
CA ASN A 140 -0.35 -2.38 13.52
C ASN A 140 1.06 -2.35 12.91
N GLY A 141 1.74 -1.20 12.98
CA GLY A 141 2.97 -0.88 12.27
C GLY A 141 2.73 -0.36 10.84
N GLY A 142 3.77 0.21 10.23
CA GLY A 142 3.71 0.84 8.90
C GLY A 142 3.20 2.29 8.92
N HIS A 143 3.02 2.89 7.75
CA HIS A 143 2.68 4.32 7.61
C HIS A 143 1.18 4.65 7.75
N THR A 144 0.30 3.65 7.72
CA THR A 144 -1.16 3.84 7.81
C THR A 144 -1.78 2.82 8.74
N ASP A 145 -2.87 3.19 9.42
CA ASP A 145 -3.65 2.22 10.20
C ASP A 145 -4.21 1.13 9.27
N THR A 146 -4.19 -0.10 9.76
CA THR A 146 -4.58 -1.30 9.02
C THR A 146 -5.60 -2.10 9.82
N ARG A 147 -6.15 -3.16 9.20
CA ARG A 147 -7.00 -4.14 9.89
C ARG A 147 -6.26 -5.46 9.94
N ALA A 148 -5.62 -5.74 11.07
CA ALA A 148 -4.91 -6.99 11.28
C ALA A 148 -5.84 -8.21 11.18
N LEU A 149 -5.34 -9.31 10.62
CA LEU A 149 -6.01 -10.61 10.65
C LEU A 149 -5.86 -11.22 12.06
N LEU A 150 -6.96 -11.64 12.67
CA LEU A 150 -6.95 -12.32 13.97
C LEU A 150 -6.64 -13.81 13.81
N THR A 151 -6.17 -14.45 14.88
CA THR A 151 -5.86 -15.88 14.90
C THR A 151 -7.07 -16.72 14.47
N GLY A 152 -6.87 -17.61 13.49
CA GLY A 152 -7.92 -18.43 12.91
C GLY A 152 -8.69 -17.77 11.76
N SER A 153 -8.29 -16.57 11.31
CA SER A 153 -8.86 -15.92 10.13
C SER A 153 -8.78 -16.82 8.89
N PRO A 154 -9.88 -16.94 8.11
CA PRO A 154 -9.89 -17.68 6.85
C PRO A 154 -9.09 -16.98 5.73
N ALA A 155 -8.55 -15.78 5.98
CA ALA A 155 -7.66 -15.06 5.07
C ALA A 155 -6.20 -15.52 5.16
N ILE A 156 -5.81 -16.14 6.27
CA ILE A 156 -4.43 -16.55 6.52
C ILE A 156 -4.05 -17.73 5.61
N ASP A 157 -2.90 -17.67 4.94
CA ASP A 157 -2.39 -18.68 4.00
C ASP A 157 -3.36 -18.98 2.81
N ALA A 158 -4.34 -18.12 2.55
CA ALA A 158 -5.43 -18.40 1.60
C ALA A 158 -5.33 -17.61 0.26
N GLY A 159 -4.33 -16.75 0.09
CA GLY A 159 -4.10 -15.97 -1.11
C GLY A 159 -3.30 -16.70 -2.20
N ASN A 160 -3.09 -16.02 -3.33
CA ASN A 160 -2.34 -16.52 -4.48
C ASN A 160 -0.98 -15.80 -4.62
N ASP A 161 0.11 -16.56 -4.50
CA ASP A 161 1.51 -16.11 -4.62
C ASP A 161 1.89 -15.45 -5.96
N CYS A 162 1.05 -15.55 -7.00
CA CYS A 162 1.32 -14.93 -8.30
C CYS A 162 1.61 -13.41 -8.19
N VAL A 163 1.07 -12.75 -7.17
CA VAL A 163 1.27 -11.32 -6.89
C VAL A 163 2.69 -10.97 -6.50
N LEU A 164 3.44 -11.91 -5.92
CA LEU A 164 4.85 -11.74 -5.55
C LEU A 164 5.76 -11.58 -6.78
N THR A 165 5.36 -12.16 -7.91
CA THR A 165 6.17 -12.27 -9.14
C THR A 165 5.52 -11.63 -10.37
N ALA A 166 4.42 -10.88 -10.17
CA ALA A 166 3.58 -10.30 -11.23
C ALA A 166 3.08 -11.32 -12.29
N SER A 167 3.00 -12.60 -11.93
CA SER A 167 2.70 -13.73 -12.83
C SER A 167 1.21 -14.07 -12.94
N CYS A 168 0.34 -13.29 -12.29
CA CYS A 168 -1.11 -13.50 -12.30
C CYS A 168 -1.69 -13.36 -13.72
N GLN A 169 -2.30 -14.43 -14.24
CA GLN A 169 -2.86 -14.42 -15.59
C GLN A 169 -4.21 -13.68 -15.69
N THR A 170 -4.95 -13.59 -14.59
CA THR A 170 -6.30 -13.00 -14.51
C THR A 170 -6.31 -11.50 -14.24
N ALA A 171 -5.16 -10.88 -13.95
CA ALA A 171 -5.00 -9.45 -13.72
C ALA A 171 -3.66 -8.96 -14.32
N PRO A 172 -3.66 -8.03 -15.30
CA PRO A 172 -2.47 -7.76 -16.11
C PRO A 172 -1.29 -7.19 -15.31
N ALA A 173 -0.31 -8.06 -15.05
CA ALA A 173 1.00 -7.79 -14.45
C ALA A 173 0.93 -6.88 -13.21
N LEU A 174 0.63 -7.50 -12.06
CA LEU A 174 0.61 -6.84 -10.75
C LEU A 174 2.01 -6.82 -10.12
N PHE A 175 2.76 -5.77 -10.42
CA PHE A 175 3.87 -5.09 -9.68
C PHE A 175 4.96 -5.86 -8.88
N GLY A 176 4.84 -7.15 -8.56
CA GLY A 176 5.76 -7.86 -7.67
C GLY A 176 5.60 -7.38 -6.23
N LEU A 177 4.41 -7.61 -5.64
CA LEU A 177 4.09 -7.19 -4.27
C LEU A 177 5.00 -7.95 -3.28
N SER A 178 6.03 -7.27 -2.78
CA SER A 178 7.05 -7.86 -1.91
C SER A 178 6.77 -7.63 -0.42
N SER A 179 5.93 -6.64 -0.12
CA SER A 179 5.36 -6.36 1.21
C SER A 179 3.88 -6.00 1.15
N ASP A 180 3.22 -6.03 2.31
CA ASP A 180 1.81 -5.67 2.49
C ASP A 180 1.58 -4.14 2.60
N GLN A 181 0.40 -3.70 3.07
CA GLN A 181 0.08 -2.28 3.28
C GLN A 181 1.11 -1.54 4.16
N ARG A 182 1.73 -2.23 5.11
CA ARG A 182 2.63 -1.64 6.11
C ARG A 182 4.04 -1.38 5.58
N GLY A 183 4.33 -1.71 4.32
CA GLY A 183 5.57 -1.39 3.61
C GLY A 183 6.77 -2.25 3.99
N ARG A 184 7.03 -2.43 5.29
CA ARG A 184 8.19 -3.18 5.83
C ARG A 184 7.90 -4.63 6.15
N TYR A 185 6.67 -5.10 5.95
CA TYR A 185 6.21 -6.41 6.40
C TYR A 185 6.07 -7.31 5.17
N GLN A 186 6.78 -8.45 5.16
CA GLN A 186 6.82 -9.35 4.00
C GLN A 186 5.41 -9.74 3.53
N ARG A 187 5.17 -9.76 2.22
CA ARG A 187 3.87 -10.08 1.60
C ARG A 187 3.53 -11.57 1.63
N LYS A 188 4.47 -12.42 2.05
CA LYS A 188 4.29 -13.85 2.22
C LYS A 188 4.90 -14.28 3.56
N VAL A 189 4.08 -14.80 4.46
CA VAL A 189 4.55 -15.50 5.67
C VAL A 189 3.75 -16.77 5.88
N GLY A 190 4.43 -17.91 5.77
CA GLY A 190 3.79 -19.23 5.82
C GLY A 190 3.79 -19.93 4.47
N ASN A 191 2.69 -20.61 4.16
CA ASN A 191 2.48 -21.42 2.97
C ASN A 191 2.12 -20.60 1.73
N ALA A 192 1.38 -19.49 1.87
CA ALA A 192 0.98 -18.58 0.79
C ALA A 192 0.94 -17.12 1.27
N VAL A 193 0.71 -16.16 0.37
CA VAL A 193 0.31 -14.80 0.77
C VAL A 193 -1.06 -14.82 1.45
N ASP A 194 -1.32 -13.90 2.37
CA ASP A 194 -2.66 -13.73 2.94
C ASP A 194 -3.62 -13.01 1.96
N VAL A 195 -4.92 -13.25 2.16
CA VAL A 195 -5.98 -12.47 1.49
C VAL A 195 -6.11 -11.11 2.18
N GLY A 196 -6.14 -10.04 1.39
CA GLY A 196 -6.33 -8.67 1.85
C GLY A 196 -5.03 -7.85 1.99
N ALA A 197 -5.16 -6.69 2.62
CA ALA A 197 -4.10 -5.67 2.70
C ALA A 197 -3.02 -5.95 3.76
N PHE A 198 -3.20 -6.96 4.60
CA PHE A 198 -2.37 -7.23 5.78
C PHE A 198 -1.91 -8.68 5.81
N GLU A 199 -0.64 -8.92 6.15
CA GLU A 199 -0.05 -10.24 6.32
C GLU A 199 0.11 -10.62 7.81
N ALA A 200 -0.55 -11.68 8.25
CA ALA A 200 -0.45 -12.24 9.59
C ALA A 200 0.95 -12.83 9.85
N GLY A 201 1.42 -12.73 11.10
CA GLY A 201 2.74 -13.25 11.50
C GLY A 201 3.94 -12.50 10.89
N ALA A 202 3.73 -11.61 9.92
CA ALA A 202 4.81 -10.79 9.38
C ALA A 202 5.40 -9.87 10.44
N MET A 203 6.72 -9.92 10.53
CA MET A 203 7.57 -9.05 11.34
C MET A 203 8.10 -7.91 10.45
N PRO A 204 8.42 -6.73 11.02
CA PRO A 204 9.05 -5.67 10.26
C PRO A 204 10.44 -6.11 9.78
N LEU A 205 10.74 -5.85 8.52
CA LEU A 205 12.06 -6.06 7.93
C LEU A 205 13.05 -5.05 8.52
N GLU A 206 13.92 -5.54 9.41
CA GLU A 206 15.09 -4.81 9.89
C GLU A 206 16.18 -4.75 8.82
N SER A 207 15.94 -3.90 7.81
CA SER A 207 16.94 -3.50 6.83
C SER A 207 17.76 -2.31 7.35
N ILE A 208 19.03 -2.55 7.61
CA ILE A 208 20.04 -1.52 7.89
C ILE A 208 20.65 -1.07 6.55
N ILE A 209 20.33 0.13 6.10
CA ILE A 209 20.67 0.67 4.79
C ILE A 209 21.78 1.72 4.91
N SER A 210 22.65 1.80 3.89
CA SER A 210 23.49 2.98 3.65
C SER A 210 22.97 3.74 2.43
N PHE A 211 22.90 5.06 2.56
CA PHE A 211 22.31 5.95 1.57
C PHE A 211 23.19 7.17 1.35
N GLY A 212 23.19 7.73 0.15
CA GLY A 212 23.91 8.95 -0.12
C GLY A 212 23.34 9.74 -1.28
N MET A 213 23.70 11.01 -1.30
CA MET A 213 23.42 11.91 -2.41
C MET A 213 24.76 12.37 -3.00
N VAL A 214 24.86 12.40 -4.33
CA VAL A 214 26.03 12.92 -5.04
C VAL A 214 25.58 13.90 -6.13
N PRO A 215 26.37 14.92 -6.47
CA PRO A 215 26.07 15.75 -7.65
C PRO A 215 26.01 14.91 -8.92
N ARG A 216 25.18 15.33 -9.87
CA ARG A 216 25.21 14.79 -11.23
C ARG A 216 26.53 15.22 -11.91
N PRO A 217 27.10 14.40 -12.83
CA PRO A 217 28.26 14.81 -13.62
C PRO A 217 28.06 16.19 -14.26
N GLY A 218 29.05 17.06 -14.14
CA GLY A 218 28.99 18.45 -14.62
C GLY A 218 28.23 19.45 -13.73
N SER A 219 27.63 19.01 -12.62
CA SER A 219 26.99 19.93 -11.65
C SER A 219 28.00 20.45 -10.62
N PRO A 220 27.91 21.72 -10.17
CA PRO A 220 28.73 22.25 -9.08
C PRO A 220 28.57 21.48 -7.76
N ALA A 221 29.62 21.49 -6.94
CA ALA A 221 29.60 20.97 -5.57
C ALA A 221 28.84 21.90 -4.61
N PHE A 222 27.52 22.06 -4.82
CA PHE A 222 26.67 22.84 -3.93
C PHE A 222 26.67 22.25 -2.51
N PHE A 223 26.38 23.11 -1.53
CA PHE A 223 26.27 22.75 -0.11
C PHE A 223 27.55 22.23 0.56
N SER A 224 28.73 22.33 -0.06
CA SER A 224 30.02 21.99 0.57
C SER A 224 30.17 22.61 1.97
N GLY A 225 30.43 21.77 2.98
CA GLY A 225 30.56 22.20 4.39
C GLY A 225 29.25 22.50 5.12
N ALA A 226 28.09 22.24 4.50
CA ALA A 226 26.78 22.17 5.16
C ALA A 226 26.61 20.87 5.96
N ILE A 227 25.56 20.82 6.77
CA ILE A 227 25.14 19.61 7.48
C ILE A 227 23.85 19.10 6.84
N ALA A 228 23.81 17.82 6.50
CA ALA A 228 22.58 17.15 6.12
C ALA A 228 21.96 16.44 7.35
N GLU A 229 20.63 16.43 7.39
CA GLU A 229 19.80 15.88 8.45
C GLU A 229 18.78 14.91 7.83
N LEU A 230 18.70 13.69 8.37
CA LEU A 230 17.58 12.78 8.18
C LEU A 230 16.79 12.76 9.49
N THR A 231 15.49 13.05 9.44
CA THR A 231 14.58 12.87 10.60
C THR A 231 13.63 11.72 10.31
N SER A 232 13.66 10.66 11.12
CA SER A 232 12.69 9.55 11.02
C SER A 232 11.30 10.10 11.31
N VAL A 233 10.31 9.77 10.49
CA VAL A 233 8.91 10.15 10.76
C VAL A 233 8.27 9.23 11.79
N THR A 234 8.75 7.99 11.91
CA THR A 234 8.28 7.02 12.89
C THR A 234 8.77 7.32 14.31
N THR A 235 10.05 7.64 14.50
CA THR A 235 10.65 7.84 15.84
C THR A 235 10.97 9.31 16.18
N ASN A 236 10.91 10.22 15.19
CA ASN A 236 11.41 11.60 15.27
C ASN A 236 12.92 11.70 15.60
N GLU A 237 13.66 10.59 15.52
CA GLU A 237 15.11 10.55 15.72
C GLU A 237 15.84 11.19 14.54
N LYS A 238 16.97 11.84 14.82
CA LYS A 238 17.73 12.62 13.84
C LYS A 238 19.13 12.08 13.63
N VAL A 239 19.45 11.77 12.38
CA VAL A 239 20.79 11.37 11.95
C VAL A 239 21.41 12.49 11.13
N TYR A 240 22.68 12.77 11.39
CA TYR A 240 23.43 13.86 10.78
C TYR A 240 24.60 13.34 9.95
N SER A 241 24.87 14.00 8.82
CA SER A 241 26.06 13.74 8.02
C SER A 241 26.59 15.04 7.39
N ALA A 242 27.91 15.18 7.33
CA ALA A 242 28.56 16.36 6.74
C ALA A 242 28.54 16.26 5.20
N VAL A 243 28.19 17.37 4.54
CA VAL A 243 28.34 17.47 3.08
C VAL A 243 29.82 17.73 2.78
N ASN A 244 30.45 16.80 2.06
CA ASN A 244 31.88 16.83 1.78
C ASN A 244 32.25 17.93 0.76
N PRO A 245 33.55 18.21 0.53
CA PRO A 245 34.00 19.24 -0.41
C PRO A 245 33.50 19.10 -1.86
N PHE A 246 33.09 17.88 -2.25
CA PHE A 246 32.54 17.55 -3.56
C PHE A 246 31.00 17.57 -3.59
N GLY A 247 30.33 18.12 -2.57
CA GLY A 247 28.87 18.21 -2.50
C GLY A 247 28.17 16.88 -2.21
N ALA A 248 28.92 15.82 -1.90
CA ALA A 248 28.36 14.50 -1.62
C ALA A 248 28.16 14.29 -0.11
N VAL A 249 27.13 13.52 0.22
CA VAL A 249 26.80 13.12 1.60
C VAL A 249 26.51 11.62 1.67
N ARG A 250 26.85 11.00 2.80
CA ARG A 250 26.58 9.58 3.06
C ARG A 250 26.07 9.38 4.48
N PHE A 251 24.95 8.69 4.58
CA PHE A 251 24.42 8.12 5.80
C PHE A 251 24.72 6.62 5.80
N GLN A 252 25.06 6.08 6.97
CA GLN A 252 25.41 4.67 7.14
C GLN A 252 24.62 4.12 8.32
N ASN A 253 24.28 2.84 8.22
CA ASN A 253 23.60 2.07 9.25
C ASN A 253 22.25 2.68 9.69
N ILE A 254 21.45 3.13 8.72
CA ILE A 254 20.12 3.71 8.93
C ILE A 254 19.08 2.59 8.83
N ALA A 255 18.20 2.43 9.82
CA ALA A 255 17.06 1.53 9.67
C ALA A 255 16.07 2.09 8.63
N ALA A 256 15.67 1.33 7.59
CA ALA A 256 14.99 1.82 6.37
C ALA A 256 13.99 2.99 6.55
N ASP A 257 12.71 2.76 6.85
CA ASP A 257 11.75 3.77 7.34
C ASP A 257 11.42 4.93 6.37
N PHE A 258 10.46 5.78 6.77
CA PHE A 258 10.17 7.05 6.11
C PHE A 258 10.92 8.20 6.79
N TYR A 259 11.75 8.91 6.02
CA TYR A 259 12.60 10.00 6.49
C TYR A 259 12.26 11.33 5.83
N ILE A 260 12.36 12.42 6.59
CA ILE A 260 12.47 13.77 6.06
C ILE A 260 13.95 14.13 5.92
N PHE A 261 14.41 14.29 4.68
CA PHE A 261 15.77 14.72 4.34
C PHE A 261 15.86 16.25 4.20
N GLN A 262 16.86 16.84 4.84
CA GLN A 262 17.16 18.27 4.76
C GLN A 262 18.68 18.51 4.65
N ILE A 263 19.07 19.61 4.01
CA ILE A 263 20.42 20.16 4.06
C ILE A 263 20.34 21.55 4.67
N LYS A 264 21.12 21.78 5.74
CA LYS A 264 21.18 23.03 6.49
C LYS A 264 22.53 23.68 6.28
N GLY A 265 22.54 24.76 5.51
CA GLY A 265 23.74 25.55 5.23
C GLY A 265 24.17 26.40 6.43
N LYS A 266 25.47 26.69 6.50
CA LYS A 266 26.05 27.61 7.50
C LYS A 266 25.73 29.10 7.24
N ARG A 267 25.02 29.42 6.15
CA ARG A 267 24.57 30.77 5.78
C ARG A 267 23.12 30.70 5.33
N ALA A 268 22.35 31.74 5.61
CA ALA A 268 20.99 31.88 5.11
C ALA A 268 20.95 31.73 3.57
N GLY A 269 19.99 30.97 3.06
CA GLY A 269 19.83 30.69 1.63
C GLY A 269 20.62 29.50 1.07
N ILE A 270 21.49 28.83 1.85
CA ILE A 270 22.23 27.62 1.42
C ILE A 270 21.63 26.35 2.04
N SER A 271 20.30 26.25 2.04
CA SER A 271 19.56 25.10 2.57
C SER A 271 18.71 24.45 1.49
N ALA A 272 18.39 23.17 1.67
CA ALA A 272 17.57 22.39 0.75
C ALA A 272 16.63 21.45 1.51
N GLY A 273 15.44 21.24 0.97
CA GLY A 273 14.38 20.42 1.58
C GLY A 273 13.42 21.23 2.46
N PRO A 274 12.52 20.57 3.20
CA PRO A 274 12.40 19.11 3.37
C PRO A 274 12.10 18.35 2.07
N PHE A 275 12.71 17.17 1.93
CA PHE A 275 12.34 16.17 0.92
C PHE A 275 11.86 14.91 1.65
N PRO A 276 10.66 14.39 1.35
CA PRO A 276 10.27 13.06 1.82
C PRO A 276 11.14 12.00 1.13
N PHE A 277 11.55 11.00 1.88
CA PHE A 277 12.29 9.86 1.38
C PHE A 277 11.74 8.58 2.02
N ASP A 278 11.21 7.69 1.20
CA ASP A 278 10.70 6.38 1.63
C ASP A 278 11.69 5.28 1.23
N PHE A 279 12.21 4.54 2.21
CA PHE A 279 13.02 3.35 1.93
C PHE A 279 12.16 2.08 1.71
N ASP A 280 10.86 2.12 1.99
CA ASP A 280 9.94 0.98 1.97
C ASP A 280 9.30 0.77 0.58
N GLU A 281 9.54 1.69 -0.37
CA GLU A 281 9.33 1.49 -1.82
C GLU A 281 10.53 0.88 -2.55
N LEU A 282 11.65 0.65 -1.86
CA LEU A 282 12.84 0.07 -2.49
C LEU A 282 12.66 -1.45 -2.72
N PRO A 283 13.03 -1.98 -3.90
CA PRO A 283 12.89 -3.40 -4.18
C PRO A 283 13.77 -4.24 -3.25
N ILE A 284 13.17 -5.27 -2.64
CA ILE A 284 13.82 -6.18 -1.67
C ILE A 284 15.03 -6.92 -2.29
N VAL A 285 15.05 -7.08 -3.62
CA VAL A 285 16.21 -7.61 -4.35
C VAL A 285 16.90 -6.48 -5.10
N ALA A 286 18.15 -6.19 -4.71
CA ALA A 286 18.88 -5.05 -5.22
C ALA A 286 19.36 -5.22 -6.67
N PRO A 287 19.15 -4.21 -7.53
CA PRO A 287 20.22 -3.60 -8.28
C PRO A 287 20.98 -2.64 -7.37
N THR A 288 22.31 -2.60 -7.47
CA THR A 288 23.11 -1.45 -7.03
C THR A 288 22.81 -0.26 -7.95
N GLY A 289 21.66 0.39 -7.73
CA GLY A 289 21.02 1.31 -8.67
C GLY A 289 20.87 2.73 -8.15
N GLN A 290 20.74 3.68 -9.09
CA GLN A 290 20.33 5.05 -8.76
C GLN A 290 18.84 5.06 -8.40
N PHE A 291 18.51 5.75 -7.31
CA PHE A 291 17.12 6.07 -7.01
C PHE A 291 16.81 7.47 -7.56
N ASN A 292 15.70 7.58 -8.29
CA ASN A 292 15.16 8.84 -8.79
C ASN A 292 13.86 9.12 -8.01
N PRO A 293 13.93 9.76 -6.84
CA PRO A 293 12.71 10.23 -6.19
C PRO A 293 12.00 11.23 -7.09
N THR A 294 10.68 11.27 -6.98
CA THR A 294 9.78 12.08 -7.82
C THR A 294 10.01 13.59 -7.68
N GLU A 295 10.70 14.04 -6.63
CA GLU A 295 11.06 15.44 -6.40
C GLU A 295 12.59 15.62 -6.41
N ASN A 296 13.18 15.70 -7.61
CA ASN A 296 14.62 15.86 -7.75
C ASN A 296 15.08 17.29 -7.40
N LEU A 297 16.01 17.40 -6.44
CA LEU A 297 16.97 18.50 -6.40
C LEU A 297 17.69 18.62 -7.75
N SER A 298 17.48 19.74 -8.44
CA SER A 298 18.18 20.01 -9.71
C SER A 298 19.69 19.95 -9.51
N GLY A 299 20.36 19.07 -10.25
CA GLY A 299 21.81 18.85 -10.16
C GLY A 299 22.27 17.70 -9.25
N PHE A 300 21.38 16.95 -8.58
CA PHE A 300 21.76 15.81 -7.72
C PHE A 300 21.15 14.47 -8.13
N ARG A 301 21.70 13.37 -7.62
CA ARG A 301 21.13 12.01 -7.71
C ARG A 301 21.33 11.26 -6.40
N PHE A 302 20.41 10.35 -6.09
CA PHE A 302 20.50 9.52 -4.90
C PHE A 302 21.04 8.12 -5.24
N ILE A 303 21.82 7.56 -4.31
CA ILE A 303 22.48 6.27 -4.42
C ILE A 303 22.23 5.50 -3.13
N ILE A 304 21.77 4.26 -3.26
CA ILE A 304 21.60 3.33 -2.14
C ILE A 304 22.70 2.27 -2.25
N ASP A 305 23.37 2.02 -1.14
CA ASP A 305 24.49 1.10 -1.04
C ASP A 305 24.14 -0.03 -0.05
N TRP A 306 23.66 -1.15 -0.60
CA TRP A 306 23.32 -2.35 0.16
C TRP A 306 24.55 -3.16 0.62
N SER A 307 25.78 -2.82 0.18
CA SER A 307 26.98 -3.65 0.37
C SER A 307 27.49 -3.80 1.82
N LYS A 308 26.74 -3.26 2.80
CA LYS A 308 27.04 -3.36 4.24
C LYS A 308 25.87 -3.84 5.10
N SER A 309 24.72 -4.20 4.52
CA SER A 309 23.51 -4.57 5.28
C SER A 309 23.52 -6.01 5.83
N GLY A 310 24.63 -6.75 5.69
CA GLY A 310 24.74 -8.13 6.19
C GLY A 310 26.19 -8.57 6.36
N SER A 311 26.76 -8.35 7.55
CA SER A 311 27.91 -9.11 8.09
C SER A 311 28.25 -8.68 9.53
N ARG A 312 27.36 -8.99 10.47
CA ARG A 312 27.70 -9.37 11.86
C ARG A 312 26.73 -10.44 12.32
#